data_AF-H9VHU4-F1
#
_entry.id   AF-H9VHU4-F1
#
_cell.length_a   1.000
_cell.length_b   1.000
_cell.length_c   1.000
_cell.angle_alpha   90.00
_cell.angle_beta   90.00
_cell.angle_gamma   90.00
#
_symmetry.space_group_name_H-M   'P 1'
#
loop_
_entity.id
_entity.type
_entity.pdbx_description
1 polymer ?
#
loop_
_entity_poly.entity_id
_entity_poly.type
_entity_poly.pdbx_seq_one_letter_code
_entity_poly.pdbx_strand_id
1 'polypeptide(L)'
;EEMVSNNNITIVAPQNAHLEKNLDPEFKRFMGEPGNLNSLQRLLQAHIIPRRITAEEWSNNATHEALSKDALQFSVKENNVKTVDLAVLTHPNAAVRPDGVIHGIDRLLVPKSVQDDFNAWRHGVILAVKPEGAPVLTKLSTSAS
;
A
#
# COMPACT_ATOMS: atom_id res chain seq x y z
N GLU A 1 -18.44 17.96 -16.39
CA GLU A 1 -18.78 16.70 -15.69
C GLU A 1 -19.28 15.68 -16.70
N GLU A 2 -18.39 15.20 -17.58
CA GLU A 2 -18.76 14.30 -18.68
C GLU A 2 -17.59 13.34 -18.97
N MET A 3 -17.13 12.61 -17.95
CA MET A 3 -16.06 11.61 -18.07
C MET A 3 -16.25 10.37 -17.18
N VAL A 4 -17.41 10.19 -16.53
CA VAL A 4 -17.60 9.11 -15.54
C VAL A 4 -18.63 8.05 -15.98
N SER A 5 -19.33 8.22 -17.10
CA SER A 5 -20.47 7.35 -17.43
C SER A 5 -20.16 6.09 -18.26
N ASN A 6 -18.93 5.87 -18.74
CA ASN A 6 -18.63 4.74 -19.65
C ASN A 6 -17.41 3.89 -19.30
N ASN A 7 -16.74 4.15 -18.17
CA ASN A 7 -15.52 3.42 -17.84
C ASN A 7 -15.84 2.23 -16.93
N ASN A 8 -15.79 1.04 -17.55
CA ASN A 8 -15.75 -0.25 -16.86
C ASN A 8 -14.56 -0.28 -15.89
N ILE A 9 -14.78 -0.17 -14.58
CA ILE A 9 -13.71 -0.21 -13.57
C ILE A 9 -13.81 -1.40 -12.63
N THR A 10 -12.68 -1.77 -12.02
CA THR A 10 -12.61 -2.70 -10.89
C THR A 10 -11.89 -2.02 -9.74
N ILE A 11 -12.49 -2.06 -8.56
CA ILE A 11 -11.89 -1.59 -7.32
C ILE A 11 -11.60 -2.79 -6.43
N VAL A 12 -10.34 -2.93 -6.00
CA VAL A 12 -9.93 -3.94 -5.03
C VAL A 12 -9.71 -3.26 -3.68
N ALA A 13 -10.71 -3.31 -2.81
CA ALA A 13 -10.72 -2.55 -1.56
C ALA A 13 -10.24 -3.41 -0.39
N PRO A 14 -9.21 -2.98 0.36
CA PRO A 14 -8.84 -3.66 1.61
C PRO A 14 -9.95 -3.47 2.65
N GLN A 15 -10.28 -4.53 3.39
CA GLN A 15 -11.29 -4.41 4.43
C GLN A 15 -10.75 -3.69 5.67
N ASN A 16 -11.59 -2.85 6.29
CA ASN A 16 -11.25 -2.11 7.52
C ASN A 16 -10.65 -3.00 8.61
N ALA A 17 -11.24 -4.18 8.83
CA ALA A 17 -10.77 -5.12 9.86
C ALA A 17 -9.32 -5.61 9.64
N HIS A 18 -8.86 -5.64 8.38
CA HIS A 18 -7.50 -6.01 8.02
C HIS A 18 -6.56 -4.79 7.98
N LEU A 19 -7.08 -3.62 7.60
CA LEU A 19 -6.35 -2.35 7.65
C LEU A 19 -5.92 -2.00 9.07
N GLU A 20 -6.79 -2.15 10.06
CA GLU A 20 -6.46 -1.70 11.42
C GLU A 20 -5.52 -2.65 12.16
N LYS A 21 -5.56 -3.95 11.85
CA LYS A 21 -4.78 -4.97 12.55
C LYS A 21 -3.37 -5.17 11.97
N ASN A 22 -3.21 -5.00 10.66
CA ASN A 22 -2.00 -5.40 9.96
C ASN A 22 -1.19 -4.20 9.41
N LEU A 23 -1.67 -2.97 9.60
CA LEU A 23 -0.97 -1.79 9.10
C LEU A 23 0.08 -1.31 10.11
N ASP A 24 1.31 -1.19 9.63
CA ASP A 24 2.43 -0.59 10.38
C ASP A 24 2.02 0.83 10.88
N PRO A 25 2.08 1.10 12.20
CA PRO A 25 1.75 2.41 12.75
C PRO A 25 2.60 3.55 12.17
N GLU A 26 3.86 3.30 11.84
CA GLU A 26 4.72 4.29 11.19
C GLU A 26 4.25 4.57 9.77
N PHE A 27 3.83 3.54 9.03
CA PHE A 27 3.26 3.70 7.70
C PHE A 27 1.94 4.46 7.74
N LYS A 28 1.10 4.20 8.75
CA LYS A 28 -0.13 4.96 8.98
C LYS A 28 0.17 6.44 9.27
N ARG A 29 1.20 6.73 10.07
CA ARG A 29 1.65 8.11 10.32
C ARG A 29 2.13 8.78 9.05
N PHE A 30 3.02 8.11 8.30
CA PHE A 30 3.52 8.58 7.01
C PHE A 30 2.38 8.95 6.05
N MET A 31 1.38 8.09 5.91
CA MET A 31 0.22 8.34 5.04
C MET A 31 -0.66 9.51 5.51
N GLY A 32 -0.65 9.84 6.80
CA GLY A 32 -1.41 10.94 7.37
C GLY A 32 -0.72 12.31 7.29
N GLU A 33 0.56 12.35 6.92
CA GLU A 33 1.29 13.61 6.83
C GLU A 33 0.97 14.37 5.54
N PRO A 34 0.69 15.69 5.61
CA PRO A 34 0.37 16.50 4.43
C PRO A 34 1.46 16.50 3.35
N GLY A 35 2.73 16.25 3.72
CA GLY A 35 3.84 16.14 2.78
C GLY A 35 3.79 14.91 1.87
N ASN A 36 3.01 13.88 2.23
CA ASN A 36 3.01 12.57 1.57
C ASN A 36 1.72 12.32 0.77
N LEU A 37 1.00 13.38 0.41
CA LEU A 37 -0.26 13.28 -0.37
C LEU A 37 -0.07 12.58 -1.71
N ASN A 38 1.08 12.76 -2.37
CA ASN A 38 1.38 12.07 -3.62
C ASN A 38 1.47 10.55 -3.41
N SER A 39 2.11 10.10 -2.33
CA SER A 39 2.21 8.69 -1.98
C SER A 39 0.83 8.11 -1.62
N LEU A 40 0.00 8.86 -0.90
CA LEU A 40 -1.38 8.48 -0.61
C LEU A 40 -2.23 8.37 -1.89
N GLN A 41 -2.14 9.35 -2.80
CA GLN A 41 -2.84 9.30 -4.07
C GLN A 41 -2.42 8.09 -4.90
N ARG A 42 -1.10 7.84 -5.00
CA ARG A 42 -0.53 6.71 -5.73
C ARG A 42 -0.96 5.37 -5.13
N LEU A 43 -1.05 5.28 -3.80
CA LEU A 43 -1.58 4.11 -3.07
C LEU A 43 -3.05 3.87 -3.44
N LEU A 44 -3.91 4.89 -3.38
CA LEU A 44 -5.33 4.76 -3.70
C LEU A 44 -5.55 4.35 -5.16
N GLN A 45 -4.81 4.95 -6.08
CA GLN A 45 -4.86 4.62 -7.50
C GLN A 45 -4.44 3.17 -7.80
N ALA A 46 -3.58 2.57 -6.97
CA ALA A 46 -3.12 1.20 -7.16
C ALA A 46 -4.24 0.17 -6.94
N HIS A 47 -5.31 0.58 -6.25
CA HIS A 47 -6.47 -0.26 -5.97
C HIS A 47 -7.56 -0.15 -7.04
N ILE A 48 -7.33 0.61 -8.13
CA ILE A 48 -8.31 0.85 -9.19
C ILE A 48 -7.74 0.35 -10.52
N ILE A 49 -8.44 -0.58 -11.16
CA ILE A 49 -8.13 -1.08 -12.50
C ILE A 49 -9.14 -0.46 -13.48
N PRO A 50 -8.71 0.21 -14.57
CA PRO A 50 -9.58 0.80 -15.59
C PRO A 50 -10.15 -0.27 -16.55
N ARG A 51 -10.59 -1.39 -15.98
CA ARG A 51 -11.27 -2.50 -16.66
C ARG A 51 -12.22 -3.15 -15.66
N ARG A 52 -13.42 -3.54 -16.09
CA ARG A 52 -14.34 -4.36 -15.30
C ARG A 52 -13.89 -5.82 -15.37
N ILE A 53 -13.64 -6.41 -14.22
CA ILE A 53 -13.17 -7.78 -14.03
C ILE A 53 -14.02 -8.34 -12.89
N THR A 54 -14.87 -9.30 -13.19
CA THR A 54 -15.65 -10.04 -12.21
C THR A 54 -14.84 -11.19 -11.62
N ALA A 55 -15.30 -11.77 -10.51
CA ALA A 55 -14.62 -12.92 -9.90
C ALA A 55 -14.60 -14.16 -10.82
N GLU A 56 -15.59 -14.25 -11.71
CA GLU A 56 -15.74 -15.28 -12.74
C GLU A 56 -14.73 -15.10 -13.88
N GLU A 57 -14.40 -13.85 -14.23
CA GLU A 57 -13.37 -13.51 -15.23
C GLU A 57 -11.93 -13.59 -14.68
N TRP A 58 -11.80 -13.80 -13.36
CA TRP A 58 -10.52 -13.82 -12.66
C TRP A 58 -9.67 -15.02 -13.09
N SER A 59 -8.65 -14.71 -13.88
CA SER A 59 -7.82 -15.69 -14.57
C SER A 59 -6.45 -15.83 -13.90
N ASN A 60 -5.89 -17.04 -13.95
CA ASN A 60 -4.55 -17.28 -13.43
C ASN A 60 -3.48 -16.67 -14.36
N ASN A 61 -2.41 -16.12 -13.78
CA ASN A 61 -1.31 -15.44 -14.48
C ASN A 61 -1.76 -14.26 -15.37
N ALA A 62 -2.88 -13.63 -15.07
CA ALA A 62 -3.29 -12.40 -15.75
C ALA A 62 -2.53 -11.20 -15.16
N THR A 63 -2.16 -10.24 -16.02
CA THR A 63 -1.56 -8.98 -15.58
C THR A 63 -2.47 -7.83 -15.99
N HIS A 64 -2.76 -6.93 -15.05
CA HIS A 64 -3.58 -5.74 -15.29
C HIS A 64 -2.84 -4.50 -14.82
N GLU A 65 -2.95 -3.40 -15.57
CA GLU A 65 -2.41 -2.10 -15.14
C GLU A 65 -3.42 -1.39 -14.23
N ALA A 66 -2.99 -0.94 -13.05
CA ALA A 66 -3.78 -0.08 -12.19
C ALA A 66 -3.73 1.38 -12.66
N LEU A 67 -4.64 2.25 -12.19
CA LEU A 67 -4.60 3.68 -12.48
C LEU A 67 -3.29 4.34 -12.05
N SER A 68 -2.63 3.75 -11.06
CA SER A 68 -1.34 4.18 -10.57
C SER A 68 -0.21 3.95 -11.59
N LYS A 69 -0.42 3.13 -12.63
CA LYS A 69 0.57 2.62 -13.61
C LYS A 69 1.41 1.44 -13.14
N ASP A 70 1.10 0.86 -11.99
CA ASP A 70 1.70 -0.41 -11.61
C ASP A 70 1.00 -1.58 -12.30
N ALA A 71 1.79 -2.61 -12.62
CA ALA A 71 1.27 -3.90 -13.05
C ALA A 71 0.87 -4.72 -11.82
N LEU A 72 -0.37 -5.22 -11.82
CA LEU A 72 -0.93 -6.09 -10.81
C LEU A 72 -1.05 -7.51 -11.37
N GLN A 73 -0.52 -8.49 -10.64
CA GLN A 73 -0.59 -9.90 -11.03
C GLN A 73 -1.80 -10.58 -10.39
N PHE A 74 -2.70 -11.04 -11.24
CA PHE A 74 -3.90 -11.78 -10.84
C PHE A 74 -3.59 -13.27 -10.94
N SER A 75 -3.90 -14.01 -9.88
CA SER A 75 -3.67 -15.45 -9.83
C SER A 75 -4.86 -16.19 -9.24
N VAL A 76 -4.99 -17.46 -9.64
CA VAL A 76 -5.87 -18.43 -9.00
C VAL A 76 -4.97 -19.57 -8.51
N LYS A 77 -4.81 -19.65 -7.19
CA LYS A 77 -4.00 -20.66 -6.51
C LYS A 77 -4.82 -21.92 -6.26
N GLU A 78 -4.20 -22.89 -5.59
CA GLU A 78 -4.87 -24.10 -5.10
C GLU A 78 -6.14 -23.75 -4.30
N ASN A 79 -7.11 -24.67 -4.31
CA ASN A 79 -8.42 -24.48 -3.66
C ASN A 79 -9.20 -23.25 -4.16
N ASN A 80 -8.96 -22.80 -5.40
CA ASN A 80 -9.62 -21.65 -6.02
C ASN A 80 -9.40 -20.32 -5.27
N VAL A 81 -8.28 -20.20 -4.55
CA VAL A 81 -7.92 -18.95 -3.86
C VAL A 81 -7.46 -17.92 -4.89
N LYS A 82 -8.22 -16.84 -5.03
CA LYS A 82 -7.93 -15.74 -5.95
C LYS A 82 -7.04 -14.70 -5.26
N THR A 83 -6.01 -14.21 -5.93
CA THR A 83 -5.11 -13.17 -5.40
C THR A 83 -4.85 -12.06 -6.41
N VAL A 84 -4.60 -10.85 -5.90
CA VAL A 84 -3.94 -9.75 -6.61
C VAL A 84 -2.61 -9.52 -5.93
N ASP A 85 -1.50 -9.76 -6.62
CA ASP A 85 -0.16 -9.83 -6.06
C ASP A 85 -0.14 -10.74 -4.82
N LEU A 86 0.18 -10.16 -3.65
CA LEU A 86 0.21 -10.84 -2.36
C LEU A 86 -1.13 -10.78 -1.61
N ALA A 87 -2.10 -10.00 -2.10
CA ALA A 87 -3.39 -9.81 -1.45
C ALA A 87 -4.38 -10.91 -1.84
N VAL A 88 -5.03 -11.51 -0.85
CA VAL A 88 -6.04 -12.53 -1.04
C VAL A 88 -7.40 -11.87 -1.22
N LEU A 89 -8.15 -12.33 -2.23
CA LEU A 89 -9.53 -11.92 -2.46
C LEU A 89 -10.43 -12.55 -1.40
N THR A 90 -10.98 -11.75 -0.50
CA THR A 90 -11.82 -12.21 0.61
C THR A 90 -13.31 -12.08 0.29
N HIS A 91 -13.69 -11.07 -0.49
CA HIS A 91 -15.08 -10.80 -0.85
C HIS A 91 -15.17 -10.59 -2.36
N PRO A 92 -15.24 -11.68 -3.15
CA PRO A 92 -15.45 -11.58 -4.59
C PRO A 92 -16.80 -10.91 -4.88
N ASN A 93 -16.86 -10.03 -5.88
CA ASN A 93 -18.10 -9.38 -6.33
C ASN A 93 -18.89 -8.69 -5.21
N ALA A 94 -18.20 -8.09 -4.21
CA ALA A 94 -18.82 -7.43 -3.07
C ALA A 94 -19.82 -6.33 -3.48
N ALA A 95 -19.57 -5.65 -4.59
CA ALA A 95 -20.58 -4.89 -5.29
C ALA A 95 -20.40 -5.05 -6.81
N VAL A 96 -21.50 -5.23 -7.53
CA VAL A 96 -21.51 -5.38 -8.99
C VAL A 96 -22.48 -4.36 -9.56
N ARG A 97 -22.00 -3.54 -10.48
CA ARG A 97 -22.78 -2.54 -11.20
C ARG A 97 -22.45 -2.60 -12.71
N PRO A 98 -23.27 -1.96 -13.57
CA PRO A 98 -22.97 -1.86 -15.00
C PRO A 98 -21.64 -1.16 -15.28
N ASP A 99 -21.28 -0.17 -14.48
CA ASP A 99 -20.08 0.65 -14.61
C ASP A 99 -18.84 0.09 -13.89
N GLY A 100 -19.00 -0.92 -13.03
CA GLY A 100 -17.85 -1.53 -12.40
C GLY A 100 -18.13 -2.59 -11.35
N VAL A 101 -17.06 -3.04 -10.72
CA VAL A 101 -17.07 -4.08 -9.69
C VAL A 101 -16.18 -3.67 -8.52
N ILE A 102 -16.60 -4.04 -7.32
CA ILE A 102 -15.79 -3.92 -6.10
C ILE A 102 -15.51 -5.33 -5.57
N HIS A 103 -14.26 -5.61 -5.26
CA HIS A 103 -13.84 -6.79 -4.52
C HIS A 103 -13.20 -6.41 -3.19
N GLY A 104 -13.39 -7.23 -2.16
CA GLY A 104 -12.65 -7.12 -0.90
C GLY A 104 -11.35 -7.91 -0.93
N ILE A 105 -10.26 -7.31 -0.43
CA ILE A 105 -8.95 -7.96 -0.24
C ILE A 105 -8.49 -7.91 1.23
N ASP A 106 -7.56 -8.80 1.59
CA ASP A 106 -7.06 -8.97 2.97
C ASP A 106 -5.94 -7.99 3.38
N ARG A 107 -5.41 -7.19 2.45
CA ARG A 107 -4.31 -6.24 2.70
C ARG A 107 -4.26 -5.13 1.65
N LEU A 108 -3.51 -4.06 1.94
CA LEU A 108 -3.23 -3.00 0.98
C LEU A 108 -2.33 -3.51 -0.15
N LEU A 109 -2.61 -3.03 -1.36
CA LEU A 109 -1.66 -3.01 -2.46
C LEU A 109 -0.76 -1.79 -2.28
N VAL A 110 0.52 -2.03 -1.97
CA VAL A 110 1.50 -0.96 -1.74
C VAL A 110 2.44 -0.90 -2.95
N PRO A 111 2.34 0.13 -3.80
CA PRO A 111 3.27 0.33 -4.90
C PRO A 111 4.72 0.44 -4.42
N LYS A 112 5.66 -0.03 -5.22
CA LYS A 112 7.09 0.08 -4.91
C LYS A 112 7.51 1.53 -4.65
N SER A 113 7.04 2.48 -5.46
CA SER A 113 7.33 3.91 -5.27
C SER A 113 6.87 4.42 -3.90
N VAL A 114 5.69 4.01 -3.45
CA VAL A 114 5.16 4.35 -2.14
C VAL A 114 5.98 3.73 -1.01
N GLN A 115 6.43 2.48 -1.20
CA GLN A 115 7.33 1.82 -0.26
C GLN A 115 8.69 2.53 -0.16
N ASP A 116 9.23 3.00 -1.29
CA ASP A 116 10.49 3.73 -1.35
C ASP A 116 10.36 5.11 -0.65
N ASP A 117 9.26 5.83 -0.89
CA ASP A 117 8.96 7.10 -0.20
C ASP A 117 8.87 6.90 1.33
N PHE A 118 8.17 5.85 1.77
CA PHE A 118 8.06 5.52 3.19
C PHE A 118 9.42 5.19 3.81
N ASN A 119 10.27 4.44 3.09
CA ASN A 119 11.61 4.12 3.54
C ASN A 119 12.48 5.40 3.65
N ALA A 120 12.41 6.30 2.67
CA ALA A 120 13.13 7.57 2.71
C ALA A 120 12.69 8.44 3.89
N TRP A 121 11.37 8.53 4.13
CA TRP A 121 10.79 9.24 5.26
C TRP A 121 11.27 8.67 6.60
N ARG A 122 11.28 7.34 6.77
CA ARG A 122 11.79 6.70 8.00
C ARG A 122 13.25 7.00 8.28
N HIS A 123 14.11 6.94 7.26
CA HIS A 123 15.52 7.28 7.44
C HIS A 123 15.74 8.76 7.79
N GLY A 124 14.91 9.66 7.26
CA GLY A 124 14.93 11.08 7.65
C GLY A 124 14.54 11.32 9.11
N VAL A 125 13.55 10.58 9.62
CA VAL A 125 13.14 10.63 11.04
C VAL A 125 14.26 10.16 11.96
N ILE A 126 14.98 9.08 11.60
CA ILE A 126 16.08 8.54 12.41
C ILE A 126 17.24 9.53 12.55
N LEU A 127 17.53 10.33 11.51
CA LEU A 127 18.58 11.36 11.57
C LEU A 127 18.17 12.62 12.34
N ALA A 128 16.87 12.92 12.44
CA ALA A 128 16.35 14.05 13.20
C ALA A 128 16.37 13.81 14.73
N VAL A 129 16.47 12.55 15.17
CA VAL A 129 16.79 12.21 16.55
C VAL A 129 18.29 12.45 16.75
N LYS A 130 18.64 13.67 17.17
CA LYS A 130 20.01 14.06 17.53
C LYS A 130 20.57 13.03 18.54
N PRO A 131 21.73 12.37 18.29
CA PRO A 131 22.33 11.52 19.29
C PRO A 131 22.68 12.37 20.53
N GLU A 132 22.13 12.01 21.69
CA GLU A 132 22.62 12.55 22.96
C GLU A 132 24.11 12.18 23.07
N GLY A 133 24.94 13.22 23.25
CA GLY A 133 26.39 13.09 23.21
C GLY A 133 26.91 12.02 24.16
N ALA A 134 27.94 11.29 23.73
CA ALA A 134 28.61 10.29 24.55
C ALA A 134 29.04 10.88 25.91
N PRO A 135 28.93 10.13 27.02
CA PRO A 135 29.38 10.60 28.32
C PRO A 135 30.89 10.90 28.27
N VAL A 136 31.27 12.13 28.63
CA VAL A 136 32.67 12.55 28.68
C VAL A 136 33.35 11.89 29.87
N LEU A 137 34.33 11.02 29.61
CA LEU A 137 35.23 10.53 30.65
C LEU A 137 36.15 11.67 31.08
N THR A 138 35.88 12.27 32.24
CA THR A 138 36.79 13.20 32.92
C THR A 138 38.13 12.52 33.17
N LYS A 139 39.20 13.02 32.52
CA LYS A 139 40.57 12.59 32.80
C LYS A 139 40.96 13.04 34.22
N LEU A 140 41.23 12.08 35.11
CA LEU A 140 41.90 12.36 36.37
C LEU A 140 43.33 12.84 36.06
N SER A 141 43.66 14.06 36.45
CA SER A 141 45.05 14.48 36.53
C SER A 141 45.72 13.77 37.71
N THR A 142 46.95 13.32 37.53
CA THR A 142 47.84 13.15 38.67
C THR A 142 49.20 13.68 38.27
N SER A 143 49.57 14.75 38.95
CA SER A 143 50.82 15.49 38.85
C SER A 143 51.99 14.67 39.39
N ALA A 144 53.18 15.07 38.93
CA ALA A 144 54.50 14.58 39.26
C ALA A 144 54.80 14.34 40.74
N SER A 145 55.70 13.38 40.99
CA SER A 145 56.93 13.56 41.80
C SER A 145 57.99 12.60 41.29
#